data_AF-A0A2V2U713-F1
#
_entry.id   AF-A0A2V2U713-F1
#
_cell.length_a   1.000
_cell.length_b   1.000
_cell.length_c   1.000
_cell.angle_alpha   90.00
_cell.angle_beta   90.00
_cell.angle_gamma   90.00
#
_symmetry.space_group_name_H-M   'P 1'
#
loop_
_entity.id
_entity.type
_entity.pdbx_description
1 polymer ?
#
loop_
_entity_poly.entity_id
_entity_poly.type
_entity_poly.pdbx_seq_one_letter_code
_entity_poly.pdbx_strand_id
1 'polypeptide(L)'
;MLKKIPGRICSLTNDSVGNRGFVLTLQALEQHIRREGATSNIKTNVALNALAATVYLTPIGRSDLIRVAKASYRNAHLLKSELSAMGFQTLNNLQFYNEFLVKT
;
A
#
# COMPACT_ATOMS: atom_id res chain seq x y z
N MET A 1 -4.24 12.89 -15.62
CA MET A 1 -3.57 12.46 -14.37
C MET A 1 -2.18 11.84 -14.60
N LEU A 2 -1.98 10.95 -15.57
CA LEU A 2 -0.67 10.29 -15.84
C LEU A 2 0.53 11.24 -15.97
N LYS A 3 0.35 12.44 -16.57
CA LYS A 3 1.42 13.45 -16.74
C LYS A 3 1.91 14.11 -15.43
N LYS A 4 1.30 13.79 -14.28
CA LYS A 4 1.63 14.37 -12.97
C LYS A 4 1.98 13.31 -11.90
N ILE A 5 2.22 12.06 -12.29
CA ILE A 5 2.57 11.02 -11.30
C ILE A 5 3.97 11.30 -10.74
N PRO A 6 4.14 11.33 -9.41
CA PRO A 6 5.45 11.47 -8.78
C PRO A 6 6.17 10.13 -8.69
N GLY A 7 7.50 10.16 -8.77
CA GLY A 7 8.34 8.97 -8.61
C GLY A 7 8.47 8.11 -9.86
N ARG A 8 8.90 6.87 -9.67
CA ARG A 8 9.29 5.93 -10.74
C ARG A 8 8.13 5.00 -11.10
N ILE A 9 7.98 4.73 -12.39
CA ILE A 9 6.95 3.82 -12.92
C ILE A 9 7.64 2.75 -13.78
N CYS A 10 7.35 1.48 -13.52
CA CYS A 10 7.79 0.37 -14.34
C CYS A 10 6.77 0.08 -15.45
N SER A 11 7.21 -0.22 -16.66
CA SER A 11 6.34 -0.62 -17.76
C SER A 11 6.95 -1.73 -18.60
N LEU A 12 6.07 -2.51 -19.21
CA LEU A 12 6.42 -3.60 -20.12
C LEU A 12 6.83 -3.03 -21.49
N THR A 13 7.90 -3.58 -22.06
CA THR A 13 8.42 -3.26 -23.39
C THR A 13 8.99 -4.53 -24.03
N ASN A 14 9.44 -4.44 -25.28
CA ASN A 14 10.23 -5.48 -25.93
C ASN A 14 11.67 -5.00 -26.16
N ASP A 15 12.63 -5.93 -26.16
CA ASP A 15 14.01 -5.67 -26.58
C ASP A 15 14.15 -5.65 -28.12
N SER A 16 15.38 -5.46 -28.61
CA SER A 16 15.68 -5.38 -30.06
C SER A 16 15.43 -6.68 -30.83
N VAL A 17 15.31 -7.82 -30.16
CA VAL A 17 15.01 -9.13 -30.78
C VAL A 17 13.59 -9.61 -30.47
N GLY A 18 12.77 -8.77 -29.83
CA GLY A 18 11.35 -9.03 -29.56
C GLY A 18 11.05 -9.69 -28.21
N ASN A 19 12.03 -9.90 -27.33
CA ASN A 19 11.77 -10.48 -26.01
C ASN A 19 11.12 -9.46 -25.08
N ARG A 20 10.17 -9.93 -24.26
CA ARG A 20 9.52 -9.10 -23.23
C ARG A 20 10.52 -8.68 -22.14
N GLY A 21 10.59 -7.37 -21.90
CA GLY A 21 11.35 -6.75 -20.82
C GLY A 21 10.54 -5.71 -20.04
N PHE A 22 11.15 -5.16 -19.00
CA PHE A 22 10.55 -4.12 -18.17
C PHE A 22 11.54 -2.96 -17.98
N VAL A 23 11.06 -1.72 -18.08
CA VAL A 23 11.88 -0.51 -17.96
C VAL A 23 11.20 0.54 -17.09
N LEU A 24 12.00 1.46 -16.55
CA LEU A 24 11.46 2.69 -15.98
C LEU A 24 10.98 3.60 -17.13
N THR A 25 9.67 3.89 -17.16
CA THR A 25 9.06 4.74 -18.17
C THR A 25 8.79 6.15 -17.62
N LEU A 26 8.48 7.08 -18.52
CA LEU A 26 8.12 8.47 -18.19
C LEU A 26 9.16 9.21 -17.34
N GLN A 27 10.44 8.82 -17.44
CA GLN A 27 11.53 9.41 -16.64
C GLN A 27 11.70 10.92 -16.87
N ALA A 28 11.22 11.46 -18.00
CA ALA A 28 11.17 12.90 -18.28
C ALA A 28 10.33 13.70 -17.26
N LEU A 29 9.55 13.04 -16.40
CA LEU A 29 8.83 13.68 -15.29
C LEU A 29 9.68 13.79 -14.01
N GLU A 30 10.78 13.04 -13.91
CA GLU A 30 11.62 12.96 -12.71
C GLU A 30 12.64 14.10 -12.63
N GLN A 31 13.04 14.45 -11.41
CA GLN A 31 13.98 15.55 -11.12
C GLN A 31 15.35 15.43 -11.78
N HIS A 32 15.80 14.22 -12.13
CA HIS A 32 17.09 14.04 -12.79
C HIS A 32 17.09 14.52 -14.26
N ILE A 33 15.90 14.64 -14.88
CA ILE A 33 15.72 15.22 -16.21
C ILE A 33 15.11 16.63 -16.11
N ARG A 34 13.99 16.77 -15.38
CA ARG A 34 13.14 17.98 -15.42
C ARG A 34 13.45 19.03 -14.36
N ARG A 35 14.31 18.70 -13.38
CA ARG A 35 14.78 19.60 -12.31
C ARG A 35 13.60 20.32 -11.60
N GLU A 36 13.59 21.65 -11.58
CA GLU A 36 12.54 22.47 -10.97
C GLU A 36 11.15 22.27 -11.59
N GLY A 37 11.07 21.84 -12.85
CA GLY A 37 9.81 21.53 -13.51
C GLY A 37 9.28 20.12 -13.23
N ALA A 38 9.98 19.32 -12.42
CA ALA A 38 9.60 17.94 -12.11
C ALA A 38 8.30 17.85 -11.32
N THR A 39 7.63 16.69 -11.40
CA THR A 39 6.37 16.45 -10.68
C THR A 39 6.58 16.26 -9.17
N SER A 40 7.80 15.93 -8.76
CA SER A 40 8.22 15.77 -7.36
C SER A 40 9.75 15.86 -7.27
N ASN A 41 10.26 16.07 -6.06
CA ASN A 41 11.68 16.04 -5.72
C ASN A 41 12.19 14.64 -5.30
N ILE A 42 11.32 13.63 -5.27
CA ILE A 42 11.63 12.28 -4.76
C ILE A 42 12.72 11.57 -5.58
N LYS A 43 13.88 11.30 -4.96
CA LYS A 43 15.01 10.55 -5.56
C LYS A 43 15.09 9.13 -5.05
N THR A 44 15.55 8.93 -3.82
CA THR A 44 15.52 7.61 -3.18
C THR A 44 14.09 7.33 -2.76
N ASN A 45 13.59 6.14 -3.09
CA ASN A 45 12.25 5.69 -2.73
C ASN A 45 12.32 4.43 -1.85
N VAL A 46 11.17 3.84 -1.56
CA VAL A 46 11.03 2.63 -0.73
C VAL A 46 10.87 1.37 -1.58
N ALA A 47 11.64 1.24 -2.67
CA ALA A 47 11.53 0.12 -3.61
C ALA A 47 11.73 -1.25 -2.95
N LEU A 48 12.63 -1.36 -1.96
CA LEU A 48 12.85 -2.60 -1.22
C LEU A 48 11.59 -3.01 -0.43
N ASN A 49 10.91 -2.06 0.22
CA ASN A 49 9.68 -2.35 0.96
C ASN A 49 8.53 -2.72 0.02
N ALA A 50 8.45 -2.06 -1.15
CA ALA A 50 7.48 -2.42 -2.17
C ALA A 50 7.73 -3.84 -2.73
N LEU A 51 8.99 -4.22 -2.92
CA LEU A 51 9.37 -5.57 -3.32
C LEU A 51 9.01 -6.59 -2.23
N ALA A 52 9.32 -6.31 -0.96
CA ALA A 52 8.95 -7.17 0.16
C ALA A 52 7.43 -7.38 0.24
N ALA A 53 6.65 -6.30 0.10
CA ALA A 53 5.19 -6.39 0.04
C ALA A 53 4.71 -7.22 -1.16
N THR A 54 5.35 -7.09 -2.32
CA THR A 54 5.03 -7.89 -3.52
C THR A 54 5.31 -9.37 -3.30
N VAL A 55 6.47 -9.71 -2.73
CA VAL A 55 6.86 -11.08 -2.38
C VAL A 55 5.87 -11.67 -1.38
N TYR A 56 5.43 -10.90 -0.37
CA TYR A 56 4.42 -11.33 0.60
C TYR A 56 3.05 -11.57 -0.03
N LEU A 57 2.61 -10.68 -0.92
CA LEU A 57 1.29 -10.77 -1.57
C LEU A 57 1.21 -11.88 -2.63
N THR A 58 2.34 -12.27 -3.24
CA THR A 58 2.40 -13.28 -4.30
C THR A 58 1.85 -14.66 -3.86
N PRO A 59 2.29 -15.28 -2.75
CA PRO A 59 1.76 -16.55 -2.29
C PRO A 59 0.39 -16.43 -1.60
N ILE A 60 0.08 -15.30 -0.96
CA ILE A 60 -1.21 -15.07 -0.29
C ILE A 60 -2.34 -14.98 -1.32
N GLY A 61 -2.11 -14.25 -2.40
CA GLY A 61 -3.11 -14.01 -3.41
C GLY A 61 -4.37 -13.34 -2.86
N ARG A 62 -5.43 -13.31 -3.66
CA ARG A 62 -6.66 -12.58 -3.32
C ARG A 62 -7.42 -13.20 -2.14
N SER A 63 -7.58 -14.52 -2.16
CA SER A 63 -8.43 -15.22 -1.20
C SER A 63 -7.89 -15.14 0.23
N ASP A 64 -6.58 -15.37 0.41
CA ASP A 64 -6.00 -15.33 1.75
C ASP A 64 -5.80 -13.90 2.24
N LEU A 65 -5.63 -12.91 1.36
CA LEU A 65 -5.61 -11.52 1.77
C LEU A 65 -6.97 -11.10 2.36
N ILE A 66 -8.07 -11.55 1.75
CA ILE A 66 -9.42 -11.35 2.30
C ILE A 66 -9.56 -12.10 3.64
N ARG A 67 -8.99 -13.30 3.78
CA ARG A 67 -9.01 -14.06 5.03
C ARG A 67 -8.28 -13.32 6.15
N VAL A 68 -7.08 -12.82 5.89
CA VAL A 68 -6.30 -12.00 6.84
C VAL A 68 -7.09 -10.76 7.24
N ALA A 69 -7.72 -10.09 6.27
CA ALA A 69 -8.52 -8.91 6.54
C ALA A 69 -9.73 -9.21 7.45
N LYS A 70 -10.46 -10.30 7.15
CA LYS A 70 -11.59 -10.75 7.98
C LYS A 70 -11.14 -11.16 9.38
N ALA A 71 -9.98 -11.79 9.53
CA ALA A 71 -9.43 -12.16 10.83
C ALA A 71 -9.10 -10.91 11.66
N SER A 72 -8.44 -9.91 11.05
CA SER A 72 -8.15 -8.63 11.70
C SER A 72 -9.43 -7.92 12.17
N TYR A 73 -10.45 -7.84 11.31
CA TYR A 73 -11.76 -7.30 11.65
C TYR A 73 -12.40 -8.02 12.83
N ARG A 74 -12.49 -9.36 12.76
CA ARG A 74 -13.10 -10.18 13.82
C ARG A 74 -12.39 -9.99 15.15
N ASN A 75 -11.06 -10.06 15.16
CA ASN A 75 -10.28 -9.94 16.38
C ASN A 75 -10.45 -8.57 17.04
N ALA A 76 -10.51 -7.48 16.25
CA ALA A 76 -10.77 -6.14 16.79
C ALA A 76 -12.17 -6.02 17.41
N HIS A 77 -13.19 -6.62 16.79
CA HIS A 77 -14.56 -6.58 17.33
C HIS A 77 -14.72 -7.46 18.58
N LEU A 78 -14.03 -8.60 18.62
CA LEU A 78 -13.95 -9.43 19.83
C LEU A 78 -13.29 -8.64 20.97
N LEU A 79 -12.13 -8.02 20.72
CA LEU A 79 -11.43 -7.20 21.71
C LEU A 79 -12.31 -6.05 22.23
N LYS A 80 -13.05 -5.37 21.35
CA LYS A 80 -14.00 -4.33 21.74
C LYS A 80 -15.07 -4.86 22.69
N SER A 81 -15.64 -6.02 22.37
CA SER A 81 -16.68 -6.66 23.19
C SER A 81 -16.15 -7.05 24.56
N GLU A 82 -14.95 -7.62 24.63
CA GLU A 82 -14.31 -8.02 25.89
C GLU A 82 -13.99 -6.81 26.77
N LEU A 83 -13.42 -5.74 26.21
CA LEU A 83 -13.15 -4.52 26.96
C LEU A 83 -14.43 -3.85 27.47
N SER A 84 -15.49 -3.86 26.66
CA SER A 84 -16.79 -3.33 27.05
C SER A 84 -17.40 -4.14 28.21
N ALA A 85 -17.24 -5.47 28.19
CA ALA A 85 -17.68 -6.36 29.27
C ALA A 85 -16.90 -6.13 30.58
N MET A 86 -15.63 -5.68 30.48
CA MET A 86 -14.81 -5.29 31.63
C MET A 86 -15.11 -3.88 32.15
N GLY A 87 -16.05 -3.15 31.53
CA GLY A 87 -16.46 -1.80 31.95
C GLY A 87 -15.72 -0.65 31.29
N PHE A 88 -14.84 -0.92 30.31
CA PHE A 88 -14.20 0.15 29.53
C PHE A 88 -15.18 0.79 28.57
N GLN A 89 -15.19 2.13 28.51
CA GLN A 89 -16.05 2.87 27.60
C GLN A 89 -15.37 3.01 26.23
N THR A 90 -15.94 2.39 25.20
CA THR A 90 -15.48 2.58 23.82
C THR A 90 -16.09 3.85 23.24
N LEU A 91 -15.27 4.74 22.67
CA LEU A 91 -15.73 6.05 22.16
C LEU A 91 -16.29 5.97 20.74
N ASN A 92 -15.88 4.96 19.97
CA ASN A 92 -16.33 4.79 18.59
C ASN A 92 -17.57 3.88 18.55
N ASN A 93 -18.76 4.49 18.64
CA ASN A 93 -20.05 3.82 18.40
C ASN A 93 -20.37 3.67 16.89
N LEU A 94 -19.49 4.16 16.01
CA LEU A 94 -19.59 3.99 14.56
C LEU A 94 -18.94 2.67 14.10
N GLN A 95 -19.20 2.28 12.85
CA GLN A 95 -18.51 1.15 12.23
C GLN A 95 -17.00 1.40 12.16
N PHE A 96 -16.20 0.38 12.47
CA PHE A 96 -14.74 0.42 12.37
C PHE A 96 -14.23 -0.89 11.76
N TYR A 97 -12.98 -0.90 11.30
CA TYR A 97 -12.35 -2.08 10.73
C TYR A 97 -11.53 -2.84 11.78
N ASN A 98 -10.30 -2.41 12.05
CA ASN A 98 -9.38 -3.04 13.01
C ASN A 98 -8.96 -2.13 14.17
N GLU A 99 -9.39 -0.87 14.17
CA GLU A 99 -8.97 0.15 15.14
C GLU A 99 -10.20 0.84 15.74
N PHE A 100 -10.20 1.01 17.07
CA PHE A 100 -11.26 1.72 17.79
C PHE A 100 -10.68 2.42 19.03
N LEU A 101 -11.37 3.47 19.50
CA LEU A 101 -10.94 4.25 20.65
C LEU A 101 -11.58 3.75 21.94
N VAL A 102 -10.78 3.72 23.01
CA VAL A 102 -11.20 3.34 24.37
C VAL A 102 -10.86 4.49 25.31
N LYS A 103 -11.79 4.82 26.19
CA LYS A 103 -11.57 5.76 27.29
C LYS A 103 -11.06 4.98 28.50
N THR A 104 -9.83 5.26 28.89
CA THR A 104 -9.17 4.77 30.11
C THR A 104 -9.40 5.73 31.26
#